data_AF-A0A7W9WML5-F1
#
_entry.id   AF-A0A7W9WML5-F1
#
_cell.length_a   1.000
_cell.length_b   1.000
_cell.length_c   1.000
_cell.angle_alpha   90.00
_cell.angle_beta   90.00
_cell.angle_gamma   90.00
#
_symmetry.space_group_name_H-M   'P 1'
#
loop_
_entity.id
_entity.type
_entity.pdbx_description
1 polymer ?
#
loop_
_entity_poly.entity_id
_entity_poly.type
_entity_poly.pdbx_seq_one_letter_code
_entity_poly.pdbx_strand_id
1 'polypeptide(L)'
;MGAWLAEQRHLAAKNQLDQARADALSTLAPDWRLPHGADWHRKYHLLRAHLASGADPATLTRDTQLGGVKIGSWLARQLTTWSALADGQQQLMTALGLTPENNPLAPARRARRTFEQTVQLLELFLHREGRAPAARESIRVDGDTVKIGAWLAKTRTKHRTGQLPDDHVRLVAALFDGDWTAENATPAVLA
;
A
#
# COMPACT_ATOMS: atom_id res chain seq x y z
N MET A 1 31.88 -7.55 -21.29
CA MET A 1 31.72 -6.23 -20.63
C MET A 1 31.79 -6.30 -19.10
N GLY A 2 31.08 -7.20 -18.42
CA GLY A 2 31.05 -7.25 -16.94
C GLY A 2 32.40 -7.52 -16.24
N ALA A 3 33.24 -8.41 -16.79
CA ALA A 3 34.54 -8.73 -16.21
C ALA A 3 35.52 -7.54 -16.24
N TRP A 4 35.50 -6.74 -17.31
CA TRP A 4 36.34 -5.54 -17.41
C TRP A 4 35.97 -4.48 -16.38
N LEU A 5 34.67 -4.21 -16.19
CA LEU A 5 34.19 -3.29 -15.14
C LEU A 5 34.45 -3.82 -13.72
N ALA A 6 34.47 -5.14 -13.52
CA ALA A 6 34.87 -5.73 -12.26
C ALA A 6 36.36 -5.47 -11.96
N GLU A 7 37.22 -5.61 -12.98
CA GLU A 7 38.63 -5.28 -12.86
C GLU A 7 38.87 -3.80 -12.59
N GLN A 8 38.17 -2.90 -13.30
CA GLN A 8 38.31 -1.46 -13.05
C GLN A 8 37.89 -1.10 -11.61
N ARG A 9 36.84 -1.73 -11.08
CA ARG A 9 36.43 -1.56 -9.67
C ARG A 9 37.49 -2.09 -8.70
N HIS A 10 38.09 -3.24 -9.01
CA HIS A 10 39.16 -3.82 -8.19
C HIS A 10 40.38 -2.89 -8.11
N LEU A 11 40.82 -2.37 -9.26
CA LEU A 11 41.93 -1.42 -9.33
C LEU A 11 41.61 -0.11 -8.60
N ALA A 12 40.39 0.40 -8.72
CA ALA A 12 39.98 1.62 -8.02
C ALA A 12 39.93 1.43 -6.50
N ALA A 13 39.45 0.29 -6.01
CA ALA A 13 39.46 -0.03 -4.59
C ALA A 13 40.88 -0.10 -4.00
N LYS A 14 41.88 -0.41 -4.84
CA LYS A 14 43.30 -0.44 -4.48
C LYS A 14 44.03 0.89 -4.71
N ASN A 15 43.33 1.94 -5.16
CA ASN A 15 43.94 3.20 -5.63
C ASN A 15 44.98 2.99 -6.74
N GLN A 16 44.81 1.95 -7.56
CA GLN A 16 45.69 1.58 -8.68
C GLN A 16 45.07 1.90 -10.04
N LEU A 17 43.85 2.43 -10.06
CA LEU A 17 43.21 2.87 -11.29
C LEU A 17 43.69 4.28 -11.64
N ASP A 18 44.09 4.46 -12.90
CA ASP A 18 44.42 5.77 -13.46
C ASP A 18 43.28 6.79 -13.24
N GLN A 19 43.64 8.00 -12.80
CA GLN A 19 42.66 9.02 -12.42
C GLN A 19 41.83 9.49 -13.62
N ALA A 20 42.45 9.69 -14.79
CA ALA A 20 41.73 10.10 -15.99
C ALA A 20 40.72 9.02 -16.42
N ARG A 21 41.06 7.75 -16.25
CA ARG A 21 40.12 6.64 -16.46
C ARG A 21 38.99 6.62 -15.44
N ALA A 22 39.29 6.85 -14.17
CA ALA A 22 38.28 6.92 -13.12
C ALA A 22 37.28 8.07 -13.37
N ASP A 23 37.77 9.22 -13.81
CA ASP A 23 36.95 10.39 -14.15
C ASP A 23 36.05 10.09 -15.36
N ALA A 24 36.61 9.52 -16.43
CA ALA A 24 35.83 9.12 -17.61
C ALA A 24 34.71 8.12 -17.28
N LEU A 25 34.99 7.12 -16.43
CA LEU A 25 33.97 6.17 -15.97
C LEU A 25 32.89 6.84 -15.13
N SER A 26 33.26 7.82 -14.30
CA SER A 26 32.31 8.55 -13.45
C SER A 26 31.42 9.49 -14.25
N THR A 27 31.91 10.03 -15.37
CA THR A 27 31.10 10.77 -16.35
C THR A 27 30.08 9.86 -17.05
N LEU A 28 30.48 8.65 -17.44
CA LEU A 28 29.62 7.72 -18.19
C LEU A 28 28.58 7.02 -17.31
N ALA A 29 28.99 6.60 -16.12
CA ALA A 29 28.16 5.85 -15.18
C ALA A 29 28.53 6.28 -13.75
N PRO A 30 27.89 7.32 -13.18
CA PRO A 30 28.26 7.87 -11.87
C PRO A 30 28.31 6.84 -10.73
N ASP A 31 27.56 5.75 -10.86
CA ASP A 31 27.48 4.66 -9.90
C ASP A 31 28.33 3.42 -10.25
N TRP A 32 29.26 3.53 -11.20
CA TRP A 32 30.09 2.40 -11.66
C TRP A 32 30.89 1.72 -10.55
N ARG A 33 31.16 2.43 -9.44
CA ARG A 33 31.84 1.91 -8.25
C ARG A 33 30.93 1.10 -7.31
N LEU A 34 29.61 1.16 -7.52
CA LEU A 34 28.59 0.48 -6.71
C LEU A 34 28.69 0.81 -5.21
N PRO A 35 28.63 2.10 -4.81
CA PRO A 35 28.83 2.54 -3.43
C PRO A 35 27.89 1.87 -2.41
N HIS A 36 26.73 1.39 -2.85
CA HIS A 36 25.74 0.72 -1.99
C HIS A 36 25.81 -0.82 -2.07
N GLY A 37 26.86 -1.36 -2.70
CA GLY A 37 27.09 -2.78 -2.90
C GLY A 37 26.42 -3.33 -4.16
N ALA A 38 27.02 -4.40 -4.71
CA ALA A 38 26.62 -4.96 -6.00
C ALA A 38 25.17 -5.47 -6.03
N ASP A 39 24.67 -6.05 -4.92
CA ASP A 39 23.29 -6.53 -4.85
C ASP A 39 22.26 -5.39 -4.94
N TRP A 40 22.53 -4.27 -4.25
CA TRP A 40 21.64 -3.11 -4.28
C TRP A 40 21.56 -2.52 -5.69
N HIS A 41 22.70 -2.26 -6.33
CA HIS A 41 22.74 -1.71 -7.69
C HIS A 41 22.15 -2.68 -8.73
N ARG A 42 22.33 -4.00 -8.55
CA ARG A 42 21.66 -5.00 -9.41
C ARG A 42 20.14 -4.84 -9.35
N LYS A 43 19.55 -4.71 -8.16
CA LYS A 43 18.09 -4.54 -8.00
C LYS A 43 17.62 -3.20 -8.53
N TYR A 44 18.38 -2.13 -8.26
CA TYR A 44 18.12 -0.81 -8.80
C TYR A 44 18.09 -0.82 -10.34
N HIS A 45 19.09 -1.37 -11.00
CA HIS A 45 19.14 -1.41 -12.47
C HIS A 45 18.06 -2.31 -13.07
N LEU A 46 17.70 -3.43 -12.42
CA LEU A 46 16.56 -4.26 -12.85
C LEU A 46 15.25 -3.46 -12.82
N LEU A 47 15.00 -2.74 -11.73
CA LEU A 47 13.82 -1.89 -11.60
C LEU A 47 13.85 -0.74 -12.61
N ARG A 48 14.98 -0.05 -12.74
CA ARG A 48 15.17 1.04 -13.72
C ARG A 48 14.92 0.57 -15.14
N ALA A 49 15.46 -0.59 -15.53
CA ALA A 49 15.26 -1.14 -16.87
C ALA A 49 13.80 -1.50 -17.14
N HIS A 50 13.10 -2.05 -16.13
CA HIS A 50 11.68 -2.36 -16.23
C HIS A 50 10.81 -1.10 -16.38
N LEU A 51 11.10 -0.05 -15.62
CA LEU A 51 10.40 1.23 -15.78
C LEU A 51 10.73 1.89 -17.13
N ALA A 52 11.99 1.81 -17.58
CA ALA A 52 12.42 2.34 -18.87
C ALA A 52 11.78 1.61 -20.07
N SER A 53 11.29 0.38 -19.91
CA SER A 53 10.51 -0.31 -20.95
C SER A 53 9.06 0.18 -21.04
N GLY A 54 8.67 1.21 -20.30
CA GLY A 54 7.32 1.79 -20.29
C GLY A 54 6.37 1.14 -19.27
N ALA A 55 6.89 0.33 -18.33
CA ALA A 55 6.05 -0.22 -17.28
C ALA A 55 5.56 0.88 -16.34
N ASP A 56 4.27 0.88 -16.04
CA ASP A 56 3.67 1.82 -15.10
C ASP A 56 4.10 1.47 -13.66
N PRO A 57 4.74 2.39 -12.92
CA PRO A 57 5.10 2.19 -11.51
C PRO A 57 3.93 1.74 -10.64
N ALA A 58 2.69 2.15 -10.94
CA ALA A 58 1.49 1.77 -10.16
C ALA A 58 1.15 0.27 -10.24
N THR A 59 1.72 -0.45 -11.20
CA THR A 59 1.56 -1.92 -11.32
C THR A 59 2.49 -2.71 -10.41
N LEU A 60 3.47 -2.05 -9.80
CA LEU A 60 4.39 -2.68 -8.85
C LEU A 60 3.64 -3.11 -7.60
N THR A 61 3.88 -4.34 -7.15
CA THR A 61 3.36 -4.90 -5.91
C THR A 61 4.50 -5.42 -5.05
N ARG A 62 4.22 -5.78 -3.79
CA ARG A 62 5.24 -6.36 -2.89
C ARG A 62 5.79 -7.70 -3.38
N ASP A 63 5.02 -8.39 -4.23
CA ASP A 63 5.36 -9.69 -4.80
C ASP A 63 6.01 -9.58 -6.19
N THR A 64 6.18 -8.37 -6.73
CA THR A 64 6.82 -8.17 -8.05
C THR A 64 8.21 -8.79 -8.06
N GLN A 65 8.43 -9.68 -9.04
CA GLN A 65 9.72 -10.29 -9.33
C GLN A 65 10.21 -9.88 -10.71
N LEU A 66 11.45 -9.41 -10.81
CA LEU A 66 12.09 -9.09 -12.09
C LEU A 66 13.36 -9.93 -12.22
N GLY A 67 13.48 -10.69 -13.31
CA GLY A 67 14.64 -11.57 -13.53
C GLY A 67 14.90 -12.57 -12.38
N GLY A 68 13.82 -13.08 -11.76
CA GLY A 68 13.89 -14.00 -10.61
C GLY A 68 14.25 -13.34 -9.28
N VAL A 69 14.37 -12.01 -9.22
CA VAL A 69 14.69 -11.26 -8.00
C VAL A 69 13.43 -10.61 -7.44
N LYS A 70 13.19 -10.74 -6.13
CA LYS A 70 12.05 -10.13 -5.41
C LYS A 70 12.21 -8.61 -5.26
N ILE A 71 11.94 -7.89 -6.35
CA ILE A 71 12.07 -6.43 -6.42
C ILE A 71 11.01 -5.73 -5.56
N GLY A 72 9.77 -6.21 -5.55
CA GLY A 72 8.69 -5.63 -4.76
C GLY A 72 9.01 -5.53 -3.26
N SER A 73 9.52 -6.62 -2.69
CA SER A 73 9.91 -6.67 -1.28
C SER A 73 11.13 -5.79 -0.98
N TRP A 74 12.11 -5.74 -1.89
CA TRP A 74 13.27 -4.86 -1.75
C TRP A 74 12.87 -3.38 -1.82
N LEU A 75 12.04 -3.01 -2.80
CA LEU A 75 11.52 -1.66 -2.97
C LEU A 75 10.70 -1.22 -1.75
N ALA A 76 9.84 -2.11 -1.23
CA ALA A 76 9.09 -1.84 -0.01
C ALA A 76 10.03 -1.50 1.15
N ARG A 77 11.12 -2.27 1.32
CA ARG A 77 12.12 -1.99 2.35
C ARG A 77 12.74 -0.61 2.17
N GLN A 78 13.19 -0.27 0.95
CA GLN A 78 13.81 1.03 0.70
C GLN A 78 12.88 2.19 1.08
N LEU A 79 11.61 2.13 0.67
CA LEU A 79 10.62 3.17 0.94
C LEU A 79 10.24 3.25 2.43
N THR A 80 10.21 2.12 3.14
CA THR A 80 9.92 2.12 4.59
C THR A 80 11.09 2.56 5.46
N THR A 81 12.33 2.37 5.01
CA THR A 81 13.53 2.77 5.75
C THR A 81 14.20 3.99 5.13
N TRP A 82 13.42 4.85 4.47
CA TRP A 82 13.93 5.95 3.64
C TRP A 82 14.89 6.87 4.38
N SER A 83 14.54 7.29 5.60
CA SER A 83 15.39 8.16 6.44
C SER A 83 16.71 7.54 6.87
N ALA A 84 16.85 6.21 6.78
CA ALA A 84 18.08 5.48 7.09
C ALA A 84 18.91 5.14 5.83
N LEU A 85 18.41 5.46 4.63
CA LEU A 85 19.15 5.29 3.39
C LEU A 85 20.20 6.40 3.25
N ALA A 86 21.35 6.07 2.67
CA ALA A 86 22.35 7.06 2.29
C ALA A 86 21.78 8.02 1.24
N ASP A 87 22.24 9.27 1.22
CA ASP A 87 21.75 10.31 0.29
C ASP A 87 21.79 9.86 -1.18
N GLY A 88 22.84 9.14 -1.59
CA GLY A 88 22.96 8.59 -2.94
C GLY A 88 21.85 7.57 -3.28
N GLN A 89 21.42 6.74 -2.32
CA GLN A 89 20.31 5.80 -2.53
C GLN A 89 18.99 6.56 -2.71
N GLN A 90 18.75 7.59 -1.88
CA GLN A 90 17.55 8.43 -1.98
C GLN A 90 17.50 9.18 -3.31
N GLN A 91 18.64 9.73 -3.77
CA GLN A 91 18.75 10.41 -5.07
C GLN A 91 18.45 9.44 -6.23
N LEU A 92 19.05 8.24 -6.21
CA LEU A 92 18.82 7.24 -7.25
C LEU A 92 17.36 6.78 -7.32
N MET A 93 16.70 6.61 -6.18
CA MET A 93 15.28 6.25 -6.12
C MET A 93 14.37 7.41 -6.53
N THR A 94 14.68 8.63 -6.09
CA THR A 94 13.98 9.85 -6.51
C THR A 94 14.06 10.04 -8.03
N ALA A 95 15.20 9.72 -8.65
CA ALA A 95 15.35 9.76 -10.11
C ALA A 95 14.44 8.76 -10.86
N LEU A 96 13.92 7.74 -10.18
CA LEU A 96 12.89 6.83 -10.70
C LEU A 96 11.46 7.29 -10.36
N GLY A 97 11.29 8.44 -9.70
CA GLY A 97 10.00 8.92 -9.18
C GLY A 97 9.49 8.13 -7.98
N LEU A 98 10.34 7.32 -7.34
CA LEU A 98 9.97 6.43 -6.24
C LEU A 98 10.43 7.01 -4.90
N THR A 99 9.51 7.61 -4.18
CA THR A 99 9.73 8.14 -2.82
C THR A 99 8.64 7.63 -1.87
N PRO A 100 8.78 7.80 -0.54
CA PRO A 100 7.73 7.43 0.40
C PRO A 100 6.38 8.10 0.12
N GLU A 101 6.40 9.33 -0.38
CA GLU A 101 5.22 10.12 -0.76
C GLU A 101 4.57 9.56 -2.03
N ASN A 102 5.39 9.14 -3.00
CA ASN A 102 4.96 8.55 -4.28
C ASN A 102 5.16 7.03 -4.29
N ASN A 103 4.79 6.36 -3.21
CA ASN A 103 5.02 4.93 -3.02
C ASN A 103 3.96 4.08 -3.77
N PRO A 104 4.31 3.38 -4.87
CA PRO A 104 3.34 2.54 -5.60
C PRO A 104 2.95 1.28 -4.82
N LEU A 105 3.75 0.89 -3.82
CA LEU A 105 3.49 -0.26 -2.96
C LEU A 105 2.66 0.10 -1.72
N ALA A 106 2.33 1.38 -1.53
CA ALA A 106 1.36 1.76 -0.54
C ALA A 106 0.05 1.05 -0.88
N PRO A 107 -0.62 0.40 0.10
CA PRO A 107 -1.95 -0.10 -0.17
C PRO A 107 -2.75 1.08 -0.71
N ALA A 108 -3.37 0.91 -1.89
CA ALA A 108 -4.25 1.90 -2.46
C ALA A 108 -5.09 2.47 -1.31
N ARG A 109 -5.01 3.78 -1.07
CA ARG A 109 -5.78 4.43 0.01
C ARG A 109 -7.25 4.23 -0.35
N ARG A 110 -7.82 3.11 0.07
CA ARG A 110 -9.24 2.82 -0.10
C ARG A 110 -9.94 3.88 0.72
N ALA A 111 -10.75 4.70 0.07
CA ALA A 111 -11.57 5.67 0.75
C ALA A 111 -12.33 4.90 1.85
N ARG A 112 -12.15 5.31 3.11
CA ARG A 112 -12.94 4.73 4.19
C ARG A 112 -14.39 5.04 3.88
N ARG A 113 -15.24 4.01 3.87
CA ARG A 113 -16.68 4.20 3.76
C ARG A 113 -17.14 5.14 4.87
N THR A 114 -17.96 6.12 4.51
CA THR A 114 -18.58 7.02 5.49
C THR A 114 -19.58 6.24 6.34
N PHE A 115 -20.10 6.88 7.40
CA PHE A 115 -21.12 6.26 8.23
C PHE A 115 -22.37 5.95 7.41
N GLU A 116 -22.83 6.92 6.62
CA GLU A 116 -23.99 6.87 5.72
C GLU A 116 -23.84 5.77 4.68
N GLN A 117 -22.67 5.66 4.04
CA GLN A 117 -22.39 4.58 3.10
C GLN A 117 -22.50 3.21 3.77
N THR A 118 -22.10 3.08 5.04
CA THR A 118 -22.24 1.82 5.78
C THR A 118 -23.69 1.56 6.21
N VAL A 119 -24.48 2.60 6.49
CA VAL A 119 -25.94 2.50 6.73
C VAL A 119 -26.66 2.00 5.48
N GLN A 120 -26.32 2.51 4.29
CA GLN A 120 -26.89 2.01 3.03
C GLN A 120 -26.59 0.52 2.81
N LEU A 121 -25.37 0.08 3.17
CA LEU A 121 -25.04 -1.35 3.12
C LEU A 121 -25.82 -2.17 4.14
N LEU A 122 -26.10 -1.61 5.32
CA LEU A 122 -26.98 -2.24 6.30
C LEU A 122 -28.40 -2.35 5.74
N GLU A 123 -28.97 -1.27 5.20
CA GLU A 123 -30.29 -1.26 4.58
C GLU A 123 -30.42 -2.34 3.49
N LEU A 124 -29.49 -2.40 2.54
CA LEU A 124 -29.47 -3.44 1.50
C LEU A 124 -29.38 -4.85 2.09
N PHE A 125 -28.59 -5.04 3.14
CA PHE A 125 -28.51 -6.31 3.84
C PHE A 125 -29.85 -6.69 4.48
N LEU A 126 -30.50 -5.75 5.18
CA LEU A 126 -31.79 -5.95 5.82
C LEU A 126 -32.86 -6.31 4.78
N HIS A 127 -32.89 -5.61 3.64
CA HIS A 127 -33.78 -5.93 2.52
C HIS A 127 -33.56 -7.33 1.97
N ARG A 128 -32.30 -7.75 1.82
CA ARG A 128 -31.97 -9.07 1.24
C ARG A 128 -32.24 -10.22 2.19
N GLU A 129 -31.90 -10.05 3.46
CA GLU A 129 -31.90 -11.14 4.44
C GLU A 129 -33.14 -11.15 5.33
N GLY A 130 -33.89 -10.05 5.41
CA GLY A 130 -35.05 -9.92 6.30
C GLY A 130 -34.67 -9.99 7.78
N ARG A 131 -33.42 -9.71 8.15
CA ARG A 131 -32.97 -9.77 9.56
C ARG A 131 -31.79 -8.86 9.80
N ALA A 132 -31.56 -8.52 11.06
CA ALA A 132 -30.31 -7.89 11.47
C ALA A 132 -29.09 -8.80 11.21
N PRO A 133 -27.91 -8.24 10.88
CA PRO A 133 -26.69 -9.01 10.76
C PRO A 133 -26.25 -9.64 12.09
N ALA A 134 -25.72 -10.86 12.04
CA ALA A 134 -25.08 -11.49 13.19
C ALA A 134 -23.76 -10.79 13.55
N ALA A 135 -23.32 -10.83 14.82
CA ALA A 135 -22.20 -10.02 15.32
C ALA A 135 -20.87 -10.17 14.55
N ARG A 136 -20.61 -11.32 13.92
CA ARG A 136 -19.39 -11.59 13.13
C ARG A 136 -19.63 -11.63 11.63
N GLU A 137 -20.83 -11.25 11.19
CA GLU A 137 -21.23 -11.33 9.79
C GLU A 137 -20.49 -10.29 8.95
N SER A 138 -20.10 -10.73 7.75
CA SER A 138 -19.36 -9.92 6.78
C SER A 138 -19.96 -10.08 5.40
N ILE A 139 -19.97 -9.00 4.63
CA ILE A 139 -20.42 -8.97 3.24
C ILE A 139 -19.30 -8.54 2.30
N ARG A 140 -19.41 -8.88 1.02
CA ARG A 140 -18.47 -8.46 -0.03
C ARG A 140 -19.09 -7.35 -0.86
N VAL A 141 -18.42 -6.21 -0.95
CA VAL A 141 -18.87 -5.00 -1.68
C VAL A 141 -17.68 -4.40 -2.38
N ASP A 142 -17.74 -4.24 -3.70
CA ASP A 142 -16.65 -3.68 -4.53
C ASP A 142 -15.29 -4.39 -4.35
N GLY A 143 -15.32 -5.71 -4.13
CA GLY A 143 -14.09 -6.46 -3.84
C GLY A 143 -13.51 -6.26 -2.43
N ASP A 144 -14.21 -5.53 -1.55
CA ASP A 144 -13.88 -5.35 -0.13
C ASP A 144 -14.77 -6.20 0.79
N THR A 145 -14.21 -6.63 1.92
CA THR A 145 -14.98 -7.32 2.98
C THR A 145 -15.41 -6.30 4.01
N VAL A 146 -16.71 -6.08 4.12
CA VAL A 146 -17.31 -5.19 5.14
C VAL A 146 -17.81 -6.04 6.29
N LYS A 147 -17.25 -5.84 7.48
CA LYS A 147 -17.64 -6.54 8.73
C LYS A 147 -18.93 -5.93 9.29
N ILE A 148 -20.04 -6.07 8.56
CA ILE A 148 -21.29 -5.35 8.81
C ILE A 148 -21.87 -5.63 10.21
N GLY A 149 -21.75 -6.87 10.70
CA GLY A 149 -22.20 -7.23 12.05
C GLY A 149 -21.39 -6.57 13.16
N ALA A 150 -20.06 -6.56 13.02
CA ALA A 150 -19.18 -5.93 13.98
C ALA A 150 -19.36 -4.40 13.99
N TRP A 151 -19.63 -3.82 12.82
CA TRP A 151 -19.97 -2.41 12.70
C TRP A 151 -21.28 -2.08 13.44
N LEU A 152 -22.36 -2.82 13.19
CA LEU A 152 -23.66 -2.59 13.85
C LEU A 152 -23.56 -2.75 15.37
N ALA A 153 -22.85 -3.79 15.85
CA ALA A 153 -22.60 -3.98 17.28
C ALA A 153 -21.88 -2.77 17.91
N LYS A 154 -20.85 -2.24 17.25
CA LYS A 154 -20.13 -1.05 17.72
C LYS A 154 -21.01 0.20 17.69
N THR A 155 -21.84 0.35 16.67
CA THR A 155 -22.79 1.46 16.53
C THR A 155 -23.84 1.43 17.65
N ARG A 156 -24.37 0.24 17.99
CA ARG A 156 -25.26 0.05 19.17
C ARG A 156 -24.58 0.43 20.48
N THR A 157 -23.33 0.00 20.69
CA THR A 157 -22.57 0.39 21.90
C THR A 157 -22.42 1.91 21.99
N LYS A 158 -22.04 2.58 20.89
CA LYS A 158 -21.91 4.03 20.87
C LYS A 158 -23.23 4.75 21.16
N HIS A 159 -24.34 4.25 20.65
CA HIS A 159 -25.65 4.81 20.95
C HIS A 159 -25.97 4.70 22.45
N ARG A 160 -25.79 3.51 23.03
CA ARG A 160 -26.02 3.29 24.47
C ARG A 160 -25.13 4.14 25.38
N THR A 161 -23.91 4.45 24.94
CA THR A 161 -22.99 5.31 25.69
C THR A 161 -23.13 6.80 25.37
N GLY A 162 -24.11 7.21 24.55
CA GLY A 162 -24.32 8.61 24.17
C GLY A 162 -23.22 9.20 23.29
N GLN A 163 -22.44 8.35 22.61
CA GLN A 163 -21.30 8.74 21.76
C GLN A 163 -21.62 8.70 20.26
N LEU A 164 -22.88 8.45 19.89
CA LEU A 164 -23.34 8.46 18.51
C LEU A 164 -24.10 9.77 18.25
N PRO A 165 -23.67 10.60 17.27
CA PRO A 165 -24.39 11.83 16.91
C PRO A 165 -25.84 11.57 16.52
N ASP A 166 -26.76 12.48 16.87
CA ASP A 166 -28.20 12.29 16.66
C ASP A 166 -28.56 12.03 15.18
N ASP A 167 -27.87 12.67 14.24
CA ASP A 167 -28.08 12.45 12.80
C ASP A 167 -27.80 10.98 12.42
N HIS A 168 -26.72 10.40 12.97
CA HIS A 168 -26.39 8.99 12.78
C HIS A 168 -27.36 8.05 13.48
N VAL A 169 -27.89 8.45 14.65
CA VAL A 169 -28.94 7.69 15.34
C VAL A 169 -30.18 7.61 14.46
N ARG A 170 -30.63 8.74 13.90
CA ARG A 170 -31.81 8.79 13.03
C ARG A 170 -31.65 7.92 11.79
N LEU A 171 -30.47 7.95 11.16
CA LEU A 171 -30.18 7.12 9.98
C LEU A 171 -30.32 5.61 10.26
N VAL A 172 -29.82 5.13 11.41
CA VAL A 172 -29.91 3.71 11.75
C VAL A 172 -31.31 3.35 12.24
N ALA A 173 -31.92 4.20 13.08
CA ALA A 173 -33.25 3.96 13.63
C ALA A 173 -34.32 3.84 12.54
N ALA A 174 -34.20 4.60 11.44
CA ALA A 174 -35.13 4.52 10.31
C ALA A 174 -35.17 3.14 9.62
N LEU A 175 -34.16 2.28 9.85
CA LEU A 175 -34.09 0.95 9.23
C LEU A 175 -34.79 -0.16 10.03
N PHE A 176 -35.26 0.13 11.24
CA PHE A 176 -35.86 -0.86 12.15
C PHE A 176 -37.20 -0.38 12.68
N ASP A 177 -38.08 -1.32 12.99
CA ASP A 177 -39.29 -1.06 13.74
C ASP A 177 -38.98 -1.16 15.25
N GLY A 178 -39.04 -0.03 15.96
CA GLY A 178 -38.75 0.06 17.39
C GLY A 178 -37.26 0.24 17.76
N ASP A 179 -36.86 -0.31 18.91
CA ASP A 179 -35.48 -0.16 19.42
C ASP A 179 -34.48 -1.00 18.60
N TRP A 180 -33.82 -0.34 17.65
CA TRP A 180 -32.78 -0.93 16.81
C TRP A 180 -31.57 -1.45 17.58
N THR A 181 -31.43 -1.15 18.87
CA THR A 181 -30.37 -1.70 19.72
C THR A 181 -30.69 -3.08 20.28
N ALA A 182 -31.95 -3.52 20.28
CA ALA A 182 -32.33 -4.83 20.76
C ALA A 182 -31.66 -5.97 19.96
N GLU A 183 -31.43 -7.11 20.60
CA GLU A 183 -30.83 -8.28 19.94
C GLU A 183 -31.74 -8.84 18.83
N ASN A 184 -33.05 -8.74 19.02
CA ASN A 184 -34.10 -9.17 18.11
C ASN A 184 -34.72 -8.00 17.33
N ALA A 185 -34.00 -6.90 17.11
CA ALA A 185 -34.51 -5.74 16.38
C ALA A 185 -35.05 -6.14 15.01
N THR A 186 -36.33 -5.83 14.77
CA THR A 186 -37.04 -6.18 13.54
C THR A 186 -36.72 -5.15 12.46
N PRO A 187 -36.26 -5.57 11.27
CA PRO A 187 -36.07 -4.64 10.15
C PRO A 187 -37.40 -4.02 9.71
N ALA A 188 -37.43 -2.73 9.44
CA ALA A 188 -38.64 -2.02 9.00
C ALA A 188 -39.17 -2.52 7.65
N VAL A 189 -38.31 -3.10 6.80
CA VAL A 189 -38.70 -3.73 5.53
C VAL A 189 -39.68 -4.90 5.70
N LEU A 190 -39.76 -5.49 6.89
CA LEU A 190 -40.65 -6.62 7.17
C LEU A 190 -42.00 -6.21 7.81
N ALA A 191 -42.20 -4.93 8.09
CA ALA A 191 -43.44 -4.38 8.62
C ALA A 191 -44.36 -3.92 7.49
#